data_AF-A0A347ALW2-F1
#
_entry.id   AF-A0A347ALW2-F1
#
_cell.length_a   1.000
_cell.length_b   1.000
_cell.length_c   1.000
_cell.angle_alpha   90.00
_cell.angle_beta   90.00
_cell.angle_gamma   90.00
#
_symmetry.space_group_name_H-M   'P 1'
#
loop_
_entity.id
_entity.type
_entity.pdbx_description
1 polymer ?
#
loop_
_entity_poly.entity_id
_entity_poly.type
_entity_poly.pdbx_seq_one_letter_code
_entity_poly.pdbx_strand_id
1 'polypeptide(L)'
;MKIAVASSDGKTVDQHFGQSCHFLIFQIGKKGLKFIELREKSKKPVYDHEYRWKRGLDVIKDCKVIFCRRIGEEPRKELEKLGIEVVESKKETIPGAITQYLTSMINGITLEGKTEH
;
A
#
# COMPACT_ATOMS: atom_id res chain seq x y z
N MET A 1 6.44 4.85 -10.06
CA MET A 1 5.23 4.46 -9.30
C MET A 1 5.53 4.58 -7.81
N LYS A 2 4.68 5.26 -7.02
CA LYS A 2 4.80 5.33 -5.56
C LYS A 2 4.01 4.19 -4.90
N ILE A 3 4.62 3.55 -3.92
CA ILE A 3 4.04 2.47 -3.11
C ILE A 3 4.08 2.92 -1.65
N ALA A 4 2.94 2.89 -0.99
CA ALA A 4 2.84 3.05 0.45
C ALA A 4 2.89 1.69 1.15
N VAL A 5 3.48 1.64 2.34
CA VAL A 5 3.56 0.41 3.14
C VAL A 5 3.26 0.72 4.60
N ALA A 6 2.32 -0.02 5.18
CA ALA A 6 1.97 0.01 6.59
C ALA A 6 2.87 -0.98 7.37
N SER A 7 3.82 -0.44 8.13
CA SER A 7 4.84 -1.21 8.84
C SER A 7 5.14 -0.60 10.21
N SER A 8 5.41 -1.42 11.22
CA SER A 8 5.83 -0.95 12.56
C SER A 8 7.34 -0.86 12.72
N ASP A 9 8.09 -1.66 11.95
CA ASP A 9 9.53 -1.89 12.14
C ASP A 9 10.38 -1.47 10.94
N GLY A 10 9.76 -1.02 9.86
CA GLY A 10 10.47 -0.68 8.63
C GLY A 10 10.90 -1.89 7.79
N LYS A 11 10.53 -3.11 8.20
CA LYS A 11 11.03 -4.37 7.63
C LYS A 11 9.91 -5.28 7.15
N THR A 12 8.77 -5.29 7.83
CA THR A 12 7.65 -6.19 7.55
C THR A 12 6.33 -5.44 7.35
N VAL A 13 5.47 -5.98 6.48
CA VAL A 13 4.10 -5.48 6.30
C VAL A 13 3.23 -6.08 7.39
N ASP A 14 3.11 -5.39 8.52
CA ASP A 14 2.52 -5.94 9.73
C ASP A 14 1.38 -5.08 10.33
N GLN A 15 1.17 -3.86 9.84
CA GLN A 15 0.15 -2.97 10.38
C GLN A 15 -1.14 -2.93 9.55
N HIS A 16 -2.25 -2.75 10.25
CA HIS A 16 -3.57 -2.55 9.65
C HIS A 16 -3.71 -1.08 9.20
N PHE A 17 -4.23 -0.84 7.99
CA PHE A 17 -4.29 0.51 7.40
C PHE A 17 -4.92 1.57 8.32
N GLY A 18 -6.08 1.26 8.93
CA GLY A 18 -6.79 2.20 9.78
C GLY A 18 -6.05 2.55 11.08
N GLN A 19 -5.29 1.59 11.61
CA GLN A 19 -4.58 1.73 12.89
C GLN A 19 -3.17 2.32 12.72
N SER A 20 -2.55 2.15 11.55
CA SER A 20 -1.23 2.70 11.23
C SER A 20 -1.16 4.20 11.50
N CYS A 21 -0.14 4.63 12.22
CA CYS A 21 0.13 6.04 12.47
C CYS A 21 1.01 6.66 11.38
N HIS A 22 1.63 5.85 10.53
CA HIS A 22 2.49 6.32 9.45
C HIS A 22 2.50 5.32 8.29
N PHE A 23 3.05 5.74 7.16
CA PHE A 23 3.32 4.90 5.99
C PHE A 23 4.72 5.16 5.47
N LEU A 24 5.41 4.08 5.11
CA LEU A 24 6.69 4.15 4.41
C LEU A 24 6.41 4.28 2.92
N ILE A 25 6.99 5.27 2.28
CA ILE A 25 6.80 5.55 0.87
C ILE A 25 8.02 5.09 0.10
N PHE A 26 7.79 4.18 -0.83
CA PHE A 26 8.77 3.70 -1.77
C PHE A 26 8.43 4.19 -3.18
N GLN A 27 9.45 4.37 -4.00
CA GLN A 27 9.33 4.68 -5.41
C GLN A 27 9.96 3.57 -6.23
N ILE A 28 9.20 3.07 -7.20
CA ILE A 28 9.71 2.25 -8.29
C ILE A 28 10.02 3.17 -9.47
N GLY A 29 11.26 3.10 -9.94
CA GLY A 29 11.73 3.75 -11.16
C GLY A 29 12.61 2.79 -11.98
N LYS A 30 13.27 3.32 -13.02
CA LYS A 30 14.11 2.52 -13.93
C LYS A 30 15.24 1.74 -13.26
N LYS A 31 15.71 2.22 -12.09
CA LYS A 31 16.81 1.62 -11.34
C LYS A 31 16.34 0.69 -10.20
N GLY A 32 15.04 0.38 -10.15
CA GLY A 32 14.45 -0.47 -9.11
C GLY A 32 13.71 0.30 -8.02
N LEU A 33 13.60 -0.34 -6.85
CA LEU A 33 12.86 0.15 -5.68
C LEU A 33 13.75 1.01 -4.79
N LYS A 34 13.26 2.18 -4.37
CA LYS A 34 13.95 3.09 -3.44
C LYS A 34 13.01 3.57 -2.35
N PHE A 35 13.46 3.58 -1.10
CA PHE A 35 12.78 4.29 -0.02
C PHE A 35 12.91 5.80 -0.21
N ILE A 36 11.79 6.51 -0.11
CA ILE A 36 11.71 7.96 -0.31
C ILE A 36 11.57 8.68 1.02
N GLU A 37 10.54 8.34 1.80
CA GLU A 37 10.19 9.06 3.01
C GLU A 37 9.24 8.24 3.89
N LEU A 38 9.14 8.63 5.16
CA LEU A 38 8.09 8.19 6.08
C LEU A 38 7.08 9.33 6.20
N ARG A 39 5.79 9.04 6.02
CA ARG A 39 4.73 10.03 6.20
C ARG A 39 3.85 9.66 7.39
N GLU A 40 3.75 10.56 8.35
CA GLU A 40 2.88 10.40 9.53
C GLU A 40 1.43 10.83 9.22
N LYS A 41 0.46 10.11 9.77
CA LYS A 41 -0.90 10.64 9.95
C LYS A 41 -0.82 11.73 11.03
N SER A 42 -1.52 12.85 10.84
CA SER A 42 -1.44 13.95 11.81
C SER A 42 -1.83 13.47 13.23
N LYS A 43 -1.07 13.92 14.24
CA LYS A 43 -1.21 13.52 15.65
C LYS A 43 -2.39 14.16 16.38
N LYS A 44 -3.18 15.01 15.70
CA LYS A 44 -4.33 15.67 16.34
C LYS A 44 -5.28 14.59 16.90
N PRO A 45 -5.67 14.64 18.17
CA PRO A 45 -6.59 13.66 18.72
C PRO A 45 -7.83 13.61 17.84
N VAL A 46 -8.19 12.40 17.46
CA VAL A 46 -9.42 12.13 16.73
C VAL A 46 -10.27 11.31 17.68
N TYR A 47 -11.37 11.91 18.14
CA TYR A 47 -12.33 11.22 19.00
C TYR A 47 -13.17 10.17 18.24
N ASP A 48 -12.99 10.12 16.91
CA ASP A 48 -13.76 9.30 15.99
C ASP A 48 -12.88 8.33 15.18
N HIS A 49 -13.28 7.05 15.13
CA HIS A 49 -12.63 6.02 14.33
C HIS A 49 -12.70 6.31 12.82
N GLU A 50 -13.76 6.96 12.34
CA GLU A 50 -13.98 7.28 10.93
C GLU A 50 -12.90 8.24 10.40
N TYR A 51 -12.54 9.24 11.21
CA TYR A 51 -11.52 10.22 10.85
C TYR A 51 -10.09 9.65 10.87
N ARG A 52 -9.83 8.54 11.60
CA ARG A 52 -8.47 7.97 11.71
C ARG A 52 -7.95 7.37 10.40
N TRP A 53 -8.80 6.67 9.66
CA TRP A 53 -8.40 6.07 8.38
C TRP A 53 -8.49 7.08 7.24
N LYS A 54 -9.43 8.04 7.29
CA LYS A 54 -9.54 9.14 6.31
C LYS A 54 -8.26 9.95 6.18
N ARG A 55 -7.58 10.26 7.30
CA ARG A 55 -6.23 10.89 7.27
C ARG A 55 -5.20 10.04 6.53
N GLY A 56 -5.35 8.72 6.56
CA GLY A 56 -4.50 7.82 5.79
C GLY A 56 -4.62 8.08 4.30
N LEU A 57 -5.83 8.28 3.78
CA LEU A 57 -6.07 8.59 2.37
C LEU A 57 -5.27 9.81 1.92
N ASP A 58 -5.37 10.91 2.67
CA ASP A 58 -4.67 12.16 2.35
C ASP A 58 -3.15 11.99 2.31
N VAL A 59 -2.62 11.18 3.24
CA VAL A 59 -1.18 10.92 3.37
C VAL A 59 -0.63 10.13 2.17
N ILE A 60 -1.45 9.28 1.55
CA ILE A 60 -1.01 8.39 0.46
C ILE A 60 -1.68 8.65 -0.89
N LYS A 61 -2.41 9.76 -1.05
CA LYS A 61 -3.21 10.06 -2.25
C LYS A 61 -2.45 10.11 -3.59
N ASP A 62 -1.12 10.27 -3.54
CA ASP A 62 -0.21 10.25 -4.69
C ASP A 62 0.43 8.87 -4.94
N CYS A 63 0.11 7.87 -4.12
CA CYS A 63 0.55 6.49 -4.27
C CYS A 63 -0.37 5.74 -5.25
N LYS A 64 0.13 4.65 -5.82
CA LYS A 64 -0.65 3.75 -6.69
C LYS A 64 -1.03 2.46 -6.00
N VAL A 65 -0.29 2.08 -4.96
CA VAL A 65 -0.49 0.84 -4.22
C VAL A 65 -0.24 1.11 -2.74
N ILE A 66 -1.04 0.49 -1.87
CA ILE A 66 -0.78 0.41 -0.43
C ILE A 66 -0.73 -1.05 0.02
N PHE A 67 0.38 -1.42 0.64
CA PHE A 67 0.53 -2.69 1.34
C PHE A 67 0.16 -2.53 2.81
N CYS A 68 -0.71 -3.40 3.31
CA CYS A 68 -1.05 -3.45 4.73
C CYS A 68 -1.38 -4.88 5.16
N ARG A 69 -1.42 -5.13 6.47
CA ARG A 69 -1.80 -6.45 7.00
C ARG A 69 -3.29 -6.74 6.78
N ARG A 70 -4.12 -5.73 7.04
CA ARG A 70 -5.58 -5.77 6.90
C ARG A 70 -6.12 -4.36 6.66
N ILE A 71 -7.25 -4.27 5.98
CA ILE A 71 -8.02 -3.05 5.80
C ILE A 71 -9.51 -3.35 5.94
N GLY A 72 -10.29 -2.39 6.44
CA GLY A 72 -11.75 -2.49 6.46
C GLY A 72 -12.35 -2.22 5.08
N GLU A 73 -13.60 -2.61 4.89
CA GLU A 73 -14.30 -2.48 3.59
C GLU A 73 -14.45 -1.02 3.12
N GLU A 74 -14.85 -0.13 4.02
CA GLU A 74 -15.04 1.29 3.72
C GLU A 74 -13.74 2.01 3.30
N PRO A 75 -12.63 1.96 4.08
CA PRO A 75 -11.37 2.55 3.64
C PRO A 75 -10.83 1.93 2.35
N ARG A 76 -11.06 0.63 2.11
CA ARG A 76 -10.70 -0.04 0.86
C ARG A 76 -11.42 0.61 -0.34
N LYS A 77 -12.74 0.75 -0.28
CA LYS A 77 -13.54 1.37 -1.35
C LYS A 77 -13.11 2.79 -1.65
N GLU A 78 -12.80 3.60 -0.64
CA GLU A 78 -12.34 4.97 -0.87
C GLU A 78 -10.94 5.03 -1.50
N LEU A 79 -10.03 4.14 -1.13
CA LEU A 79 -8.72 4.03 -1.79
C LEU A 79 -8.86 3.62 -3.26
N GLU A 80 -9.73 2.65 -3.55
CA GLU A 80 -10.00 2.19 -4.91
C GLU A 80 -10.60 3.31 -5.77
N LYS A 81 -11.52 4.13 -5.23
CA LYS A 81 -12.03 5.35 -5.90
C LYS A 81 -10.94 6.38 -6.21
N LEU A 82 -9.90 6.45 -5.38
CA LEU A 82 -8.73 7.30 -5.61
C LEU A 82 -7.72 6.69 -6.60
N GLY A 83 -8.01 5.50 -7.14
CA GLY A 83 -7.11 4.77 -8.04
C GLY A 83 -5.89 4.20 -7.32
N ILE A 84 -6.03 3.86 -6.03
CA ILE A 84 -5.01 3.24 -5.20
C ILE A 84 -5.39 1.78 -4.97
N GLU A 85 -4.56 0.87 -5.48
CA GLU A 85 -4.73 -0.56 -5.25
C GLU A 85 -4.36 -0.93 -3.80
N VAL A 86 -5.15 -1.82 -3.20
CA VAL A 86 -4.91 -2.29 -1.83
C VAL A 86 -4.49 -3.75 -1.83
N VAL A 87 -3.25 -3.99 -1.38
CA VAL A 87 -2.66 -5.33 -1.26
C VAL A 87 -2.56 -5.72 0.22
N GLU A 88 -3.33 -6.72 0.63
CA GLU A 88 -3.21 -7.31 1.96
C GLU A 88 -2.11 -8.38 1.98
N SER A 89 -1.19 -8.32 2.95
CA SER A 89 -0.10 -9.29 3.11
C SER A 89 -0.12 -9.98 4.47
N LYS A 90 0.24 -11.27 4.48
CA LYS A 90 0.36 -12.09 5.70
C LYS A 90 1.77 -11.98 6.29
N LYS A 91 2.08 -10.83 6.90
CA LYS A 91 3.35 -10.54 7.62
C LYS A 91 4.60 -10.97 6.83
N GLU A 92 4.73 -10.44 5.62
CA GLU A 92 5.90 -10.65 4.76
C GLU A 92 6.90 -9.49 4.91
N THR A 93 8.16 -9.73 4.53
CA THR A 93 9.14 -8.64 4.40
C THR A 93 8.69 -7.65 3.33
N ILE A 94 8.98 -6.36 3.52
CA ILE A 94 8.60 -5.31 2.55
C ILE A 94 9.15 -5.61 1.15
N PRO A 95 10.45 -5.96 0.98
CA PRO A 95 10.97 -6.31 -0.34
C PRO A 95 10.30 -7.55 -0.94
N GLY A 96 10.01 -8.57 -0.12
CA GLY A 96 9.33 -9.80 -0.55
C GLY A 96 7.93 -9.50 -1.08
N ALA A 97 7.11 -8.79 -0.29
CA ALA A 97 5.75 -8.42 -0.66
C ALA A 97 5.70 -7.60 -1.97
N ILE A 98 6.58 -6.61 -2.09
CA ILE A 98 6.66 -5.79 -3.31
C ILE A 98 7.12 -6.63 -4.50
N THR A 99 8.12 -7.50 -4.32
CA THR A 99 8.63 -8.37 -5.40
C THR A 99 7.57 -9.35 -5.89
N GLN A 100 6.83 -9.97 -4.97
CA GLN A 100 5.73 -10.88 -5.31
C GLN A 100 4.65 -10.15 -6.11
N TYR A 101 4.24 -8.97 -5.66
CA TYR A 101 3.27 -8.12 -6.37
C TYR A 101 3.72 -7.78 -7.79
N LEU A 102 4.98 -7.32 -7.96
CA LEU A 102 5.54 -7.00 -9.27
C LEU A 102 5.58 -8.22 -10.20
N THR A 103 5.96 -9.38 -9.65
CA THR A 103 6.01 -10.64 -10.40
C THR A 103 4.63 -11.04 -10.92
N SER A 104 3.59 -10.93 -10.07
CA SER A 104 2.20 -11.22 -10.45
C SER A 104 1.70 -10.30 -11.57
N MET A 105 2.05 -9.02 -11.55
CA MET A 105 1.67 -8.10 -12.64
C MET A 105 2.31 -8.47 -13.98
N ILE A 106 3.60 -8.83 -13.96
CA ILE A 106 4.32 -9.25 -15.18
C ILE A 106 3.73 -10.54 -15.76
N ASN A 107 3.43 -11.50 -14.90
CA ASN A 107 2.82 -12.77 -15.31
C ASN A 107 1.39 -12.57 -15.84
N GLY A 108 0.61 -11.66 -15.26
CA GLY A 108 -0.72 -11.29 -15.75
C GLY A 108 -0.68 -10.75 -17.19
N ILE A 109 0.30 -9.91 -17.51
CA ILE A 109 0.52 -9.38 -18.88
C ILE A 109 0.86 -10.50 -19.87
N THR A 110 1.54 -11.55 -19.42
CA THR A 110 1.99 -12.65 -20.30
C THR A 110 0.85 -13.61 -20.66
N LEU A 111 -0.19 -13.71 -19.84
CA LEU A 111 -1.31 -14.64 -20.06
C LEU A 111 -2.41 -14.09 -20.99
N GLU A 112 -2.53 -12.76 -21.14
CA GLU A 112 -3.50 -12.15 -22.08
C GLU A 112 -3.08 -12.26 -23.56
N GLY A 113 -1.88 -12.81 -23.85
CA GLY A 113 -1.33 -12.96 -25.20
C GLY A 113 -1.51 -14.35 -25.85
N LYS A 114 -2.25 -15.28 -25.23
CA LYS A 114 -2.55 -16.60 -25.82
C LYS A 114 -4.06 -16.77 -26.06
N THR A 115 -4.58 -16.10 -27.08
CA THR A 115 -5.80 -16.56 -27.75
C THR A 115 -5.48 -17.79 -28.60
N GLU A 116 -6.33 -18.79 -28.41
CA GLU A 116 -6.27 -20.16 -28.93
C GLU A 116 -6.24 -20.21 -30.48
N HIS A 117 -5.57 -21.24 -31.01
CA HIS A 117 -5.75 -21.75 -32.38
C HIS A 117 -6.30 -23.17 -32.26
#